data_AF-F8PTH3-F1
#
_entry.id   AF-F8PTH3-F1
#
_cell.length_a   1.000
_cell.length_b   1.000
_cell.length_c   1.000
_cell.angle_alpha   90.00
_cell.angle_beta   90.00
_cell.angle_gamma   90.00
#
_symmetry.space_group_name_H-M   'P 1'
#
loop_
_entity.id
_entity.type
_entity.pdbx_description
1 polymer ?
#
loop_
_entity_poly.entity_id
_entity_poly.type
_entity_poly.pdbx_seq_one_letter_code
_entity_poly.pdbx_strand_id
1 'polypeptide(L)'
;MILKDSWPLDGHDEVEVFRFTQGEMGIPEVYAQYTVEHGKKGAWVEEEIRKIFLLEEIEFIYQGSKDTQSKGPNSQVEKETQSKMENQEEDVKMENRVHKRLILKTECCKFQTAAGPYQFLEGMLHGMMGHYNMYKDGWLHRDVSDGNVLLLPEPEIRKPLTWFECTKNLTKCVGVISDGDQAIRWRELDRKLEKHRSGTLPYISRRVLKAWNTRQPVLHTFADDLESFFWVILCVLLNIGHERKSLTIDEGRWLHKLLAADDPDSSETNKISPILMVFVPFFTEIIPLMKEATAIVKKLNSDNLIESLTTLGDKFYELWFKAFLRALPSLPKTWDEVLKTTI
;
A
#
# COMPACT_ATOMS: atom_id res chain seq x y z
N MET A 1 -9.28 6.23 -16.88
CA MET A 1 -7.83 6.47 -16.85
C MET A 1 -7.55 7.58 -15.85
N ILE A 2 -6.72 7.31 -14.84
CA ILE A 2 -6.31 8.27 -13.80
C ILE A 2 -4.87 8.69 -14.04
N LEU A 3 -4.59 9.95 -13.73
CA LEU A 3 -3.26 10.50 -13.60
C LEU A 3 -2.92 10.63 -12.10
N LYS A 4 -1.86 9.96 -11.63
CA LYS A 4 -1.32 10.11 -10.27
C LYS A 4 0.05 10.79 -10.37
N ASP A 5 0.23 11.90 -9.68
CA ASP A 5 1.54 12.55 -9.53
C ASP A 5 2.24 12.05 -8.26
N SER A 6 3.54 11.79 -8.34
CA SER A 6 4.38 11.36 -7.21
C SER A 6 5.78 11.98 -7.25
N TRP A 7 6.45 12.03 -6.09
CA TRP A 7 7.82 12.55 -5.93
C TRP A 7 8.74 11.54 -5.25
N PRO A 8 8.98 10.36 -5.85
CA PRO A 8 9.89 9.36 -5.31
C PRO A 8 11.35 9.83 -5.35
N LEU A 9 12.20 9.13 -4.58
CA LEU A 9 13.65 9.29 -4.69
C LEU A 9 14.12 8.96 -6.11
N ASP A 10 15.15 9.64 -6.58
CA ASP A 10 15.75 9.35 -7.88
C ASP A 10 16.17 7.87 -7.97
N GLY A 11 15.82 7.22 -9.07
CA GLY A 11 15.98 5.77 -9.29
C GLY A 11 14.84 4.87 -8.80
N HIS A 12 13.85 5.35 -8.03
CA HIS A 12 12.69 4.55 -7.62
C HIS A 12 11.52 4.72 -8.60
N ASP A 13 11.18 3.66 -9.33
CA ASP A 13 10.04 3.62 -10.26
C ASP A 13 8.90 2.79 -9.67
N GLU A 14 7.77 3.44 -9.34
CA GLU A 14 6.56 2.77 -8.81
C GLU A 14 6.06 1.68 -9.77
N VAL A 15 6.17 1.90 -11.08
CA VAL A 15 5.78 0.91 -12.09
C VAL A 15 6.54 -0.41 -11.96
N GLU A 16 7.78 -0.41 -11.44
CA GLU A 16 8.55 -1.65 -11.23
C GLU A 16 7.96 -2.53 -10.11
N VAL A 17 7.13 -1.94 -9.23
CA VAL A 17 6.39 -2.67 -8.19
C VAL A 17 5.31 -3.56 -8.79
N PHE A 18 4.68 -3.10 -9.86
CA PHE A 18 3.54 -3.78 -10.48
C PHE A 18 3.88 -4.45 -11.82
N ARG A 19 5.12 -4.30 -12.31
CA ARG A 19 5.54 -4.69 -13.67
C ARG A 19 5.26 -6.14 -14.01
N PHE A 20 5.54 -7.07 -13.09
CA PHE A 20 5.39 -8.51 -13.33
C PHE A 20 4.06 -9.08 -12.83
N THR A 21 3.23 -8.25 -12.22
CA THR A 21 1.98 -8.67 -11.57
C THR A 21 0.74 -8.01 -12.21
N GLN A 22 0.90 -7.32 -13.34
CA GLN A 22 -0.20 -6.74 -14.11
C GLN A 22 -1.27 -7.79 -14.47
N GLY A 23 -2.54 -7.46 -14.23
CA GLY A 23 -3.69 -8.35 -14.49
C GLY A 23 -3.90 -9.47 -13.47
N GLU A 24 -3.03 -9.59 -12.46
CA GLU A 24 -3.23 -10.51 -11.34
C GLU A 24 -4.31 -9.98 -10.36
N MET A 25 -4.86 -10.90 -9.57
CA MET A 25 -5.82 -10.56 -8.52
C MET A 25 -5.26 -9.48 -7.59
N GLY A 26 -6.03 -8.41 -7.38
CA GLY A 26 -5.67 -7.35 -6.43
C GLY A 26 -4.61 -6.35 -6.89
N ILE A 27 -4.12 -6.42 -8.12
CA ILE A 27 -3.08 -5.51 -8.64
C ILE A 27 -3.64 -4.53 -9.66
N PRO A 28 -3.52 -3.20 -9.50
CA PRO A 28 -4.04 -2.25 -10.46
C PRO A 28 -3.36 -2.37 -11.82
N GLU A 29 -4.12 -2.12 -12.89
CA GLU A 29 -3.57 -2.04 -14.24
C GLU A 29 -2.95 -0.65 -14.46
N VAL A 30 -1.64 -0.64 -14.72
CA VAL A 30 -0.82 0.54 -14.99
C VAL A 30 -0.61 0.63 -16.50
N TYR A 31 -0.99 1.76 -17.11
CA TYR A 31 -0.76 2.03 -18.52
C TYR A 31 0.64 2.56 -18.81
N ALA A 32 1.10 3.51 -18.01
CA ALA A 32 2.38 4.18 -18.24
C ALA A 32 2.88 4.88 -16.98
N GLN A 33 4.18 5.17 -16.94
CA GLN A 33 4.77 6.05 -15.94
C GLN A 33 5.83 6.92 -16.60
N TYR A 34 5.74 8.24 -16.47
CA TYR A 34 6.73 9.14 -17.04
C TYR A 34 7.29 10.13 -16.02
N THR A 35 8.48 10.64 -16.30
CA THR A 35 9.14 11.66 -15.48
C THR A 35 8.78 13.04 -16.01
N VAL A 36 8.41 13.94 -15.12
CA VAL A 36 8.07 15.32 -15.49
C VAL A 36 9.28 16.21 -15.24
N GLU A 37 9.81 16.81 -16.30
CA GLU A 37 10.89 17.80 -16.20
C GLU A 37 10.31 19.21 -16.03
N HIS A 38 10.68 19.87 -14.93
CA HIS A 38 10.29 21.27 -14.71
C HIS A 38 11.36 22.19 -15.30
N GLY A 39 11.12 22.70 -16.51
CA GLY A 39 11.94 23.75 -17.11
C GLY A 39 11.99 25.02 -16.25
N LYS A 40 13.11 25.76 -16.29
CA LYS A 40 13.23 27.03 -15.56
C LYS A 40 12.27 28.08 -16.15
N LYS A 41 11.37 28.59 -15.28
CA LYS A 41 10.47 29.76 -15.45
C LYS A 41 10.50 30.43 -16.83
N GLY A 42 9.44 30.22 -17.61
CA GLY A 42 9.06 31.09 -18.73
C GLY A 42 9.10 30.46 -20.12
N ALA A 43 9.58 29.23 -20.26
CA ALA A 43 9.44 28.44 -21.48
C ALA A 43 8.67 27.16 -21.15
N TRP A 44 7.82 26.74 -22.08
CA TRP A 44 6.96 25.56 -22.07
C TRP A 44 7.50 24.39 -21.23
N VAL A 45 6.63 23.78 -20.43
CA VAL A 45 6.91 22.50 -19.77
C VAL A 45 6.97 21.45 -20.88
N GLU A 46 8.17 21.05 -21.29
CA GLU A 46 8.35 19.83 -22.07
C GLU A 46 8.22 18.64 -21.12
N GLU A 47 7.09 17.94 -21.18
CA GLU A 47 6.94 16.64 -20.53
C GLU A 47 7.77 15.61 -21.32
N GLU A 48 9.02 15.37 -20.91
CA GLU A 48 9.85 14.35 -21.54
C GLU A 48 9.42 12.94 -21.08
N ILE A 49 8.75 12.18 -21.95
CA ILE A 49 8.31 10.81 -21.63
C ILE A 49 9.52 9.86 -21.62
N ARG A 50 10.04 9.55 -20.43
CA ARG A 50 11.23 8.71 -20.27
C ARG A 50 10.99 7.19 -20.26
N LYS A 51 9.79 6.72 -19.90
CA LYS A 51 9.44 5.27 -19.88
C LYS A 51 7.95 5.08 -20.22
N ILE A 52 7.64 4.07 -21.04
CA ILE A 52 6.26 3.68 -21.39
C ILE A 52 6.21 2.16 -21.28
N PHE A 53 5.19 1.62 -20.61
CA PHE A 53 4.98 0.18 -20.50
C PHE A 53 3.52 -0.18 -20.78
N LEU A 54 3.12 -0.08 -22.04
CA LEU A 54 2.40 -1.10 -22.81
C LEU A 54 2.17 -0.58 -24.25
N LEU A 55 2.54 -1.44 -25.21
CA LEU A 55 2.38 -1.30 -26.65
C LEU A 55 0.94 -1.68 -27.05
N GLU A 56 0.30 -0.79 -27.81
CA GLU A 56 -0.53 -1.03 -29.03
C GLU A 56 -1.61 0.07 -29.23
N GLU A 57 -2.00 0.82 -28.19
CA GLU A 57 -3.14 1.76 -28.31
C GLU A 57 -2.86 3.24 -27.99
N ILE A 58 -1.60 3.64 -27.75
CA ILE A 58 -1.24 5.05 -27.51
C ILE A 58 -0.87 5.79 -28.81
N GLU A 59 -0.99 5.19 -30.00
CA GLU A 59 -0.92 5.97 -31.25
C GLU A 59 -2.16 6.87 -31.45
N PHE A 60 -3.25 6.64 -30.70
CA PHE A 60 -4.50 7.39 -30.88
C PHE A 60 -4.58 8.71 -30.08
N ILE A 61 -3.76 8.89 -29.04
CA ILE A 61 -3.88 10.05 -28.13
C ILE A 61 -3.00 11.23 -28.58
N TYR A 62 -1.98 11.02 -29.43
CA TYR A 62 -1.08 12.07 -29.91
C TYR A 62 -1.14 12.26 -31.43
N GLN A 63 -2.21 12.90 -31.91
CA GLN A 63 -2.16 13.65 -33.17
C GLN A 63 -2.20 15.15 -32.87
N GLY A 64 -1.04 15.79 -33.02
CA GLY A 64 -0.80 17.23 -32.90
C GLY A 64 0.47 17.44 -32.08
N SER A 65 1.63 17.78 -32.63
CA SER A 65 1.94 18.72 -33.70
C SER A 65 3.28 18.30 -34.33
N LYS A 66 3.32 18.16 -35.65
CA LYS A 66 4.56 18.03 -36.42
C LYS A 66 5.21 19.41 -36.64
N ASP A 67 6.51 19.34 -36.90
CA ASP A 67 7.42 20.37 -37.44
C ASP A 67 8.21 21.12 -36.34
N THR A 68 9.55 21.16 -36.32
CA THR A 68 10.52 21.19 -37.42
C THR A 68 11.93 20.77 -36.94
N GLN A 69 12.73 20.24 -37.86
CA GLN A 69 14.17 19.99 -37.69
C GLN A 69 14.98 21.27 -37.52
N SER A 70 16.02 21.27 -36.68
CA SER A 70 17.31 21.89 -37.05
C SER A 70 18.49 21.31 -36.26
N LYS A 71 19.64 21.29 -36.93
CA LYS A 71 20.93 20.66 -36.61
C LYS A 71 21.74 21.43 -35.54
N GLY A 72 22.69 20.73 -34.90
CA GLY A 72 23.62 21.24 -33.85
C GLY A 72 24.59 22.36 -34.28
N PRO A 73 25.59 22.72 -33.42
CA PRO A 73 26.75 21.83 -33.24
C PRO A 73 27.36 21.76 -31.81
N ASN A 74 28.26 20.79 -31.66
CA ASN A 74 29.23 20.56 -30.58
C ASN A 74 30.00 21.81 -30.10
N SER A 75 30.32 21.84 -28.80
CA SER A 75 31.66 22.23 -28.34
C SER A 75 32.02 21.60 -26.99
N GLN A 76 33.23 21.08 -26.94
CA GLN A 76 33.91 20.39 -25.84
C GLN A 76 34.54 21.36 -24.82
N VAL A 77 34.60 20.89 -23.56
CA VAL A 77 35.70 21.02 -22.57
C VAL A 77 36.09 22.41 -22.06
N GLU A 78 36.03 22.60 -20.73
CA GLU A 78 37.20 22.98 -19.90
C GLU A 78 36.94 22.79 -18.39
N LYS A 79 38.03 22.62 -17.66
CA LYS A 79 38.21 22.00 -16.33
C LYS A 79 38.58 23.04 -15.25
N GLU A 80 38.46 22.61 -13.98
CA GLU A 80 39.40 22.91 -12.85
C GLU A 80 39.37 24.35 -12.26
N THR A 81 39.45 24.70 -10.95
CA THR A 81 39.69 24.03 -9.65
C THR A 81 39.42 25.02 -8.48
N GLN A 82 39.29 24.50 -7.24
CA GLN A 82 39.56 25.11 -5.90
C GLN A 82 38.50 26.08 -5.31
N SER A 83 38.19 26.09 -4.01
CA SER A 83 38.90 25.64 -2.81
C SER A 83 37.95 25.38 -1.62
N LYS A 84 38.40 24.53 -0.69
CA LYS A 84 37.79 24.18 0.60
C LYS A 84 37.66 25.39 1.56
N MET A 85 36.53 25.46 2.26
CA MET A 85 36.47 25.92 3.65
C MET A 85 35.49 25.02 4.40
N GLU A 86 36.03 24.27 5.35
CA GLU A 86 35.30 23.36 6.23
C GLU A 86 34.53 24.18 7.28
N ASN A 87 33.21 24.06 7.28
CA ASN A 87 32.39 24.29 8.46
C ASN A 87 31.57 23.02 8.69
N GLN A 88 31.66 22.47 9.90
CA GLN A 88 30.89 21.33 10.37
C GLN A 88 29.43 21.75 10.61
N GLU A 89 28.69 21.99 9.55
CA GLU A 89 27.23 21.90 9.57
C GLU A 89 26.89 20.44 9.30
N GLU A 90 25.99 19.83 10.08
CA GLU A 90 25.36 18.57 9.69
C GLU A 90 24.72 18.81 8.33
N ASP A 91 25.39 18.36 7.27
CA ASP A 91 24.99 18.50 5.88
C ASP A 91 23.60 17.88 5.75
N VAL A 92 22.55 18.70 5.77
CA VAL A 92 21.18 18.29 5.46
C VAL A 92 21.22 17.94 3.99
N LYS A 93 21.63 16.71 3.70
CA LYS A 93 21.71 16.19 2.35
C LYS A 93 20.29 16.19 1.80
N MET A 94 19.99 17.20 1.00
CA MET A 94 18.70 17.35 0.35
C MET A 94 18.41 16.08 -0.46
N GLU A 95 17.25 15.48 -0.20
CA GLU A 95 16.81 14.32 -0.96
C GLU A 95 16.51 14.75 -2.39
N ASN A 96 17.18 14.14 -3.36
CA ASN A 96 16.84 14.33 -4.76
C ASN A 96 15.58 13.53 -5.07
N ARG A 97 14.46 14.24 -5.16
CA ARG A 97 13.16 13.70 -5.55
C ARG A 97 12.83 14.10 -6.98
N VAL A 98 12.28 13.15 -7.73
CA VAL A 98 11.94 13.33 -9.15
C VAL A 98 10.43 13.31 -9.27
N HIS A 99 9.85 14.28 -9.97
CA HIS A 99 8.41 14.29 -10.24
C HIS A 99 8.09 13.20 -11.27
N LYS A 100 7.22 12.27 -10.90
CA LYS A 100 6.75 11.17 -11.75
C LYS A 100 5.25 11.20 -11.84
N ARG A 101 4.74 10.67 -12.95
CA ARG A 101 3.33 10.59 -13.22
C ARG A 101 2.96 9.19 -13.68
N LEU A 102 2.10 8.53 -12.92
CA LEU A 102 1.59 7.19 -13.18
C LEU A 102 0.20 7.28 -13.79
N ILE A 103 -0.03 6.51 -14.85
CA ILE A 103 -1.33 6.39 -15.50
C ILE A 103 -1.94 5.05 -15.13
N LEU A 104 -3.06 5.09 -14.40
CA LEU A 104 -3.82 3.90 -14.02
C LEU A 104 -5.05 3.76 -14.92
N LYS A 105 -5.43 2.51 -15.24
CA LYS A 105 -6.59 2.26 -16.11
C LYS A 105 -7.90 2.64 -15.46
N THR A 106 -8.11 2.16 -14.24
CA THR A 106 -9.38 2.24 -13.52
C THR A 106 -9.29 3.25 -12.39
N GLU A 107 -10.30 4.10 -12.30
CA GLU A 107 -10.52 4.95 -11.13
C GLU A 107 -11.16 4.14 -10.01
N CYS A 108 -10.44 4.00 -8.90
CA CYS A 108 -10.88 3.18 -7.78
C CYS A 108 -11.60 4.03 -6.72
N CYS A 109 -12.45 3.38 -5.94
CA CYS A 109 -13.23 3.99 -4.87
C CYS A 109 -12.60 3.68 -3.50
N LYS A 110 -12.82 4.56 -2.52
CA LYS A 110 -12.37 4.32 -1.14
C LYS A 110 -13.26 3.28 -0.45
N PHE A 111 -12.73 2.54 0.51
CA PHE A 111 -13.53 1.51 1.23
C PHE A 111 -14.73 2.04 2.01
N GLN A 112 -14.72 3.32 2.40
CA GLN A 112 -15.85 3.99 3.04
C GLN A 112 -17.12 3.96 2.16
N THR A 113 -16.97 3.81 0.83
CA THR A 113 -18.08 3.74 -0.12
C THR A 113 -18.61 2.31 -0.34
N ALA A 114 -18.10 1.31 0.39
CA ALA A 114 -18.60 -0.06 0.28
C ALA A 114 -20.10 -0.12 0.59
N ALA A 115 -20.85 -0.94 -0.16
CA ALA A 115 -22.29 -1.12 0.03
C ALA A 115 -22.65 -1.73 1.40
N GLY A 116 -21.76 -2.55 1.95
CA GLY A 116 -21.94 -3.19 3.24
C GLY A 116 -20.72 -3.97 3.72
N PRO A 117 -20.83 -4.63 4.89
CA PRO A 117 -19.75 -5.40 5.51
C PRO A 117 -19.11 -6.43 4.58
N TYR A 118 -19.95 -7.16 3.81
CA TYR A 118 -19.48 -8.18 2.88
C TYR A 118 -18.54 -7.61 1.82
N GLN A 119 -18.95 -6.55 1.11
CA GLN A 119 -18.15 -5.97 0.03
C GLN A 119 -16.87 -5.33 0.57
N PHE A 120 -16.95 -4.69 1.73
CA PHE A 120 -15.79 -4.13 2.42
C PHE A 120 -14.73 -5.21 2.69
N LEU A 121 -15.13 -6.34 3.29
CA LEU A 121 -14.19 -7.41 3.62
C LEU A 121 -13.72 -8.18 2.37
N GLU A 122 -14.59 -8.34 1.36
CA GLU A 122 -14.24 -8.97 0.07
C GLU A 122 -13.18 -8.14 -0.66
N GLY A 123 -13.35 -6.82 -0.72
CA GLY A 123 -12.35 -5.95 -1.32
C GLY A 123 -11.03 -5.92 -0.55
N MET A 124 -11.08 -5.98 0.79
CA MET A 124 -9.88 -6.04 1.62
C MET A 124 -9.10 -7.34 1.39
N LEU A 125 -9.81 -8.48 1.29
CA LEU A 125 -9.21 -9.76 0.91
C LEU A 125 -8.51 -9.63 -0.44
N HIS A 126 -9.17 -9.08 -1.45
CA HIS A 126 -8.59 -8.95 -2.79
C HIS A 126 -7.39 -7.99 -2.82
N GLY A 127 -7.43 -6.88 -2.07
CA GLY A 127 -6.28 -6.01 -1.87
C GLY A 127 -5.10 -6.74 -1.22
N MET A 128 -5.35 -7.59 -0.22
CA MET A 128 -4.31 -8.42 0.40
C MET A 128 -3.77 -9.51 -0.54
N MET A 129 -4.59 -10.06 -1.42
CA MET A 129 -4.12 -10.96 -2.48
C MET A 129 -3.19 -10.22 -3.46
N GLY A 130 -3.51 -8.97 -3.78
CA GLY A 130 -2.59 -8.10 -4.53
C GLY A 130 -1.29 -7.87 -3.80
N HIS A 131 -1.36 -7.59 -2.50
CA HIS A 131 -0.16 -7.45 -1.66
C HIS A 131 0.70 -8.73 -1.65
N TYR A 132 0.07 -9.91 -1.61
CA TYR A 132 0.78 -11.17 -1.73
C TYR A 132 1.48 -11.34 -3.10
N ASN A 133 0.82 -10.95 -4.19
CA ASN A 133 1.44 -10.96 -5.52
C ASN A 133 2.69 -10.07 -5.55
N MET A 134 2.63 -8.87 -4.97
CA MET A 134 3.81 -8.00 -4.79
C MET A 134 4.90 -8.68 -3.94
N TYR A 135 4.50 -9.28 -2.81
CA TYR A 135 5.39 -9.99 -1.90
C TYR A 135 6.14 -11.14 -2.59
N LYS A 136 5.46 -11.90 -3.45
CA LYS A 136 6.09 -12.98 -4.22
C LYS A 136 7.02 -12.47 -5.31
N ASP A 137 6.73 -11.32 -5.91
CA ASP A 137 7.67 -10.60 -6.79
C ASP A 137 8.84 -9.94 -6.02
N GLY A 138 8.87 -10.09 -4.70
CA GLY A 138 9.97 -9.64 -3.87
C GLY A 138 9.80 -8.23 -3.29
N TRP A 139 8.58 -7.68 -3.29
CA TRP A 139 8.26 -6.34 -2.76
C TRP A 139 7.49 -6.38 -1.43
N LEU A 140 7.83 -5.49 -0.49
CA LEU A 140 6.97 -5.13 0.64
C LEU A 140 6.50 -3.70 0.46
N HIS A 141 5.27 -3.41 0.84
CA HIS A 141 4.58 -2.17 0.47
C HIS A 141 4.93 -0.99 1.38
N ARG A 142 5.05 -1.23 2.69
CA ARG A 142 5.36 -0.23 3.74
C ARG A 142 4.37 0.91 3.95
N ASP A 143 3.33 1.01 3.13
CA ASP A 143 2.30 2.04 3.25
C ASP A 143 0.91 1.49 2.91
N VAL A 144 0.61 0.31 3.47
CA VAL A 144 -0.77 -0.21 3.44
C VAL A 144 -1.65 0.75 4.26
N SER A 145 -2.56 1.45 3.58
CA SER A 145 -3.40 2.51 4.16
C SER A 145 -4.81 2.50 3.55
N ASP A 146 -5.73 3.25 4.13
CA ASP A 146 -7.09 3.41 3.58
C ASP A 146 -7.13 4.22 2.27
N GLY A 147 -6.04 4.91 1.92
CA GLY A 147 -5.86 5.56 0.62
C GLY A 147 -5.25 4.64 -0.45
N ASN A 148 -4.64 3.53 -0.04
CA ASN A 148 -3.83 2.68 -0.92
C ASN A 148 -4.47 1.32 -1.17
N VAL A 149 -5.35 0.85 -0.30
CA VAL A 149 -6.20 -0.31 -0.57
C VAL A 149 -7.60 0.19 -0.95
N LEU A 150 -8.02 -0.10 -2.18
CA LEU A 150 -9.15 0.55 -2.83
C LEU A 150 -10.13 -0.47 -3.42
N LEU A 151 -11.38 -0.07 -3.59
CA LEU A 151 -12.41 -0.82 -4.30
C LEU A 151 -12.38 -0.51 -5.79
N LEU A 152 -12.63 -1.51 -6.62
CA LEU A 152 -12.97 -1.27 -8.02
C LEU A 152 -14.40 -0.74 -8.11
N PRO A 153 -14.69 0.21 -9.02
CA PRO A 153 -16.03 0.74 -9.21
C PRO A 153 -17.00 -0.36 -9.66
N GLU A 154 -16.51 -1.29 -10.48
CA GLU A 154 -17.21 -2.48 -10.91
C GLU A 154 -16.29 -3.70 -10.75
N PRO A 155 -16.82 -4.89 -10.42
CA PRO A 155 -16.03 -6.11 -10.38
C PRO A 155 -15.37 -6.43 -11.73
N GLU A 156 -14.10 -6.83 -11.69
CA GLU A 156 -13.35 -7.25 -12.87
C GLU A 156 -13.00 -8.74 -12.80
N ILE A 157 -12.93 -9.42 -13.95
CA ILE A 157 -12.41 -10.79 -14.01
C ILE A 157 -10.90 -10.73 -14.15
N ARG A 158 -10.18 -11.38 -13.22
CA ARG A 158 -8.71 -11.39 -13.16
C ARG A 158 -8.17 -12.79 -12.99
N LYS A 159 -6.86 -12.92 -13.23
CA LYS A 159 -6.15 -14.18 -12.98
C LYS A 159 -6.23 -14.49 -11.48
N PRO A 160 -6.71 -15.68 -11.10
CA PRO A 160 -6.82 -16.04 -9.70
C PRO A 160 -5.43 -16.25 -9.10
N LEU A 161 -5.31 -16.01 -7.79
CA LEU A 161 -4.10 -16.39 -7.07
C LEU A 161 -4.08 -17.91 -6.87
N THR A 162 -3.31 -18.62 -7.70
CA THR A 162 -3.29 -20.10 -7.70
C THR A 162 -2.29 -20.70 -6.70
N TRP A 163 -1.50 -19.87 -6.02
CA TRP A 163 -0.51 -20.35 -5.05
C TRP A 163 -1.14 -21.07 -3.85
N PHE A 164 -2.36 -20.68 -3.48
CA PHE A 164 -3.10 -21.30 -2.38
C PHE A 164 -4.38 -21.96 -2.89
N GLU A 165 -4.65 -23.16 -2.39
CA GLU A 165 -5.84 -23.94 -2.73
C GLU A 165 -7.13 -23.16 -2.40
N CYS A 166 -7.15 -22.39 -1.31
CA CYS A 166 -8.31 -21.61 -0.89
C CYS A 166 -8.63 -20.42 -1.82
N THR A 167 -7.69 -19.98 -2.67
CA THR A 167 -7.86 -18.80 -3.53
C THR A 167 -7.91 -19.11 -5.02
N LYS A 168 -7.58 -20.34 -5.44
CA LYS A 168 -7.41 -20.70 -6.86
C LYS A 168 -8.64 -20.50 -7.76
N ASN A 169 -9.84 -20.44 -7.17
CA ASN A 169 -11.10 -20.28 -7.88
C ASN A 169 -11.64 -18.84 -7.82
N LEU A 170 -10.94 -17.92 -7.16
CA LEU A 170 -11.37 -16.52 -7.01
C LEU A 170 -10.90 -15.70 -8.21
N THR A 171 -11.78 -15.55 -9.19
CA THR A 171 -11.51 -14.78 -10.42
C THR A 171 -12.14 -13.39 -10.42
N LYS A 172 -13.19 -13.19 -9.62
CA LYS A 172 -13.85 -11.89 -9.45
C LYS A 172 -13.02 -11.01 -8.53
N CYS A 173 -12.44 -9.95 -9.06
CA CYS A 173 -11.72 -8.93 -8.31
C CYS A 173 -12.64 -7.75 -8.01
N VAL A 174 -12.66 -7.28 -6.76
CA VAL A 174 -13.43 -6.07 -6.35
C VAL A 174 -12.59 -5.06 -5.59
N GLY A 175 -11.32 -5.38 -5.32
CA GLY A 175 -10.43 -4.50 -4.58
C GLY A 175 -8.99 -4.72 -5.01
N VAL A 176 -8.19 -3.67 -4.91
CA VAL A 176 -6.80 -3.62 -5.36
C VAL A 176 -5.94 -2.91 -4.32
N ILE A 177 -4.65 -3.19 -4.33
CA ILE A 177 -3.64 -2.43 -3.59
C ILE A 177 -2.81 -1.59 -4.56
N SER A 178 -2.65 -0.31 -4.26
CA SER A 178 -2.02 0.71 -5.09
C SER A 178 -0.98 1.48 -4.28
N ASP A 179 -0.22 2.35 -4.94
CA ASP A 179 0.81 3.18 -4.32
C ASP A 179 2.07 2.42 -3.88
N GLY A 180 2.89 2.05 -4.86
CA GLY A 180 4.17 1.39 -4.64
C GLY A 180 5.33 2.32 -4.28
N ASP A 181 5.11 3.63 -4.06
CA ASP A 181 6.21 4.60 -3.93
C ASP A 181 7.13 4.35 -2.71
N GLN A 182 6.56 3.77 -1.64
CA GLN A 182 7.30 3.41 -0.42
C GLN A 182 7.79 1.95 -0.44
N ALA A 183 7.50 1.20 -1.51
CA ALA A 183 7.78 -0.21 -1.55
C ALA A 183 9.29 -0.47 -1.57
N ILE A 184 9.69 -1.52 -0.87
CA ILE A 184 11.08 -2.01 -0.88
C ILE A 184 11.12 -3.38 -1.49
N ARG A 185 12.18 -3.69 -2.24
CA ARG A 185 12.50 -5.10 -2.42
C ARG A 185 12.79 -5.64 -1.01
N TRP A 186 12.48 -6.88 -0.68
CA TRP A 186 12.78 -7.41 0.67
C TRP A 186 13.85 -8.50 0.64
N ARG A 187 14.20 -8.98 -0.55
CA ARG A 187 15.18 -10.05 -0.76
C ARG A 187 16.63 -9.56 -0.81
N GLU A 188 16.88 -8.33 -1.21
CA GLU A 188 18.22 -7.73 -1.14
C GLU A 188 18.47 -7.29 0.32
N LEU A 189 19.36 -7.98 1.03
CA LEU A 189 19.61 -7.78 2.47
C LEU A 189 20.68 -6.72 2.77
N ASP A 190 21.42 -6.31 1.75
CA ASP A 190 22.52 -5.33 1.78
C ASP A 190 22.04 -3.87 1.75
N ARG A 191 20.71 -3.65 1.69
CA ARG A 191 20.13 -2.32 1.81
C ARG A 191 20.59 -1.68 3.11
N LYS A 192 20.97 -0.41 3.03
CA LYS A 192 20.96 0.44 4.22
C LYS A 192 19.53 0.43 4.74
N LEU A 193 19.32 -0.12 5.94
CA LEU A 193 18.05 -0.02 6.66
C LEU A 193 17.67 1.46 6.64
N GLU A 194 16.65 1.79 5.84
CA GLU A 194 16.30 3.18 5.60
C GLU A 194 16.00 3.84 6.94
N LYS A 195 16.71 4.93 7.22
CA LYS A 195 16.49 5.72 8.42
C LYS A 195 15.21 6.56 8.32
N HIS A 196 14.59 6.60 7.14
CA HIS A 196 13.41 7.40 6.85
C HIS A 196 12.16 6.69 7.38
N ARG A 197 11.42 7.41 8.22
CA ARG A 197 10.10 6.99 8.69
C ARG A 197 9.14 7.14 7.52
N SER A 198 8.58 6.04 7.03
CA SER A 198 7.73 5.98 5.84
C SER A 198 6.39 5.31 6.15
N GLY A 199 5.32 5.79 5.56
CA GLY A 199 4.00 5.21 5.70
C GLY A 199 3.07 6.02 6.59
N THR A 200 1.81 5.65 6.57
CA THR A 200 0.71 6.41 7.19
C THR A 200 0.54 6.03 8.66
N LEU A 201 0.87 6.94 9.57
CA LEU A 201 1.07 6.69 11.01
C LEU A 201 0.04 5.77 11.70
N PRO A 202 -1.29 5.94 11.54
CA PRO A 202 -2.28 5.08 12.18
C PRO A 202 -2.22 3.60 11.78
N TYR A 203 -1.58 3.28 10.65
CA TYR A 203 -1.53 1.93 10.08
C TYR A 203 -0.19 1.23 10.27
N ILE A 204 0.81 1.92 10.82
CA ILE A 204 2.15 1.35 10.96
C ILE A 204 2.18 0.32 12.09
N SER A 205 2.86 -0.80 11.85
CA SER A 205 2.98 -1.85 12.86
C SER A 205 3.56 -1.32 14.18
N ARG A 206 3.05 -1.82 15.31
CA ARG A 206 3.50 -1.39 16.65
C ARG A 206 4.99 -1.62 16.85
N ARG A 207 5.52 -2.67 16.23
CA ARG A 207 6.95 -3.01 16.23
C ARG A 207 7.78 -1.92 15.57
N VAL A 208 7.38 -1.47 14.39
CA VAL A 208 8.07 -0.43 13.63
C VAL A 208 7.95 0.92 14.35
N LEU A 209 6.75 1.30 14.80
CA LEU A 209 6.55 2.50 15.61
C LEU A 209 7.45 2.53 16.86
N LYS A 210 7.51 1.42 17.60
CA LYS A 210 8.36 1.32 18.79
C LYS A 210 9.84 1.50 18.45
N ALA A 211 10.32 0.85 17.38
CA ALA A 211 11.71 0.95 16.96
C ALA A 211 12.06 2.39 16.53
N TRP A 212 11.16 3.07 15.83
CA TRP A 212 11.34 4.47 15.45
C TRP A 212 11.36 5.41 16.64
N ASN A 213 10.51 5.19 17.63
CA ASN A 213 10.48 5.97 18.86
C ASN A 213 11.79 5.80 19.65
N THR A 214 12.34 4.60 19.69
CA THR A 214 13.61 4.29 20.37
C THR A 214 14.85 4.46 19.50
N ARG A 215 14.70 4.97 18.27
CA ARG A 215 15.76 5.14 17.26
C ARG A 215 16.56 3.85 17.00
N GLN A 216 15.90 2.70 17.08
CA GLN A 216 16.49 1.41 16.79
C GLN A 216 16.27 1.03 15.32
N PRO A 217 17.26 0.38 14.68
CA PRO A 217 17.05 -0.20 13.35
C PRO A 217 15.95 -1.26 13.41
N VAL A 218 15.12 -1.30 12.39
CA VAL A 218 14.05 -2.29 12.26
C VAL A 218 14.00 -2.80 10.83
N LEU A 219 14.09 -4.12 10.68
CA LEU A 219 13.85 -4.78 9.40
C LEU A 219 12.33 -4.85 9.18
N HIS A 220 11.83 -4.23 8.11
CA HIS A 220 10.44 -4.38 7.68
C HIS A 220 10.22 -5.77 7.06
N THR A 221 9.08 -6.38 7.34
CA THR A 221 8.75 -7.76 6.94
C THR A 221 7.28 -7.86 6.53
N PHE A 222 6.88 -9.00 5.94
CA PHE A 222 5.48 -9.27 5.63
C PHE A 222 4.55 -9.09 6.85
N ALA A 223 5.03 -9.39 8.06
CA ALA A 223 4.25 -9.29 9.28
C ALA A 223 3.82 -7.84 9.59
N ASP A 224 4.62 -6.85 9.20
CA ASP A 224 4.29 -5.44 9.42
C ASP A 224 3.20 -4.97 8.46
N ASP A 225 3.29 -5.34 7.18
CA ASP A 225 2.25 -5.03 6.21
C ASP A 225 0.93 -5.76 6.56
N LEU A 226 0.99 -7.02 7.02
CA LEU A 226 -0.21 -7.73 7.51
C LEU A 226 -0.81 -7.06 8.75
N GLU A 227 0.01 -6.59 9.69
CA GLU A 227 -0.46 -5.79 10.83
C GLU A 227 -1.09 -4.47 10.34
N SER A 228 -0.55 -3.83 9.31
CA SER A 228 -1.17 -2.64 8.70
C SER A 228 -2.55 -2.92 8.12
N PHE A 229 -2.77 -4.07 7.47
CA PHE A 229 -4.12 -4.46 7.02
C PHE A 229 -5.12 -4.55 8.18
N PHE A 230 -4.72 -5.07 9.33
CA PHE A 230 -5.58 -5.09 10.52
C PHE A 230 -5.97 -3.66 10.95
N TRP A 231 -5.00 -2.75 11.02
CA TRP A 231 -5.24 -1.36 11.42
C TRP A 231 -6.13 -0.63 10.41
N VAL A 232 -5.93 -0.84 9.11
CA VAL A 232 -6.81 -0.28 8.06
C VAL A 232 -8.25 -0.77 8.25
N ILE A 233 -8.44 -2.09 8.43
CA ILE A 233 -9.77 -2.66 8.65
C ILE A 233 -10.46 -1.99 9.84
N LEU A 234 -9.77 -1.93 10.97
CA LEU A 234 -10.32 -1.37 12.20
C LEU A 234 -10.64 0.12 12.06
N CYS A 235 -9.71 0.94 11.57
CA CYS A 235 -9.90 2.37 11.41
C CYS A 235 -11.02 2.70 10.43
N VAL A 236 -11.12 2.00 9.30
CA VAL A 236 -12.20 2.24 8.32
C VAL A 236 -13.55 1.85 8.92
N LEU A 237 -13.66 0.74 9.64
CA LEU A 237 -14.91 0.36 10.30
C LEU A 237 -15.33 1.37 11.38
N LEU A 238 -14.38 1.87 12.17
CA LEU A 238 -14.63 2.95 13.13
C LEU A 238 -15.09 4.23 12.43
N ASN A 239 -14.45 4.63 11.33
CA ASN A 239 -14.88 5.79 10.54
C ASN A 239 -16.30 5.62 10.00
N ILE A 240 -16.62 4.46 9.42
CA ILE A 240 -17.98 4.16 8.93
C ILE A 240 -19.00 4.25 10.08
N GLY A 241 -18.66 3.73 11.26
CA GLY A 241 -19.52 3.85 12.44
C GLY A 241 -19.66 5.27 12.95
N HIS A 242 -18.61 6.08 12.85
CA HIS A 242 -18.63 7.48 13.24
C HIS A 242 -19.58 8.28 12.34
N GLU A 243 -19.42 8.15 11.02
CA GLU A 243 -20.29 8.80 10.02
C GLU A 243 -21.76 8.40 10.18
N ARG A 244 -22.01 7.13 10.54
CA ARG A 244 -23.34 6.58 10.78
C ARG A 244 -23.86 6.81 12.20
N LYS A 245 -23.10 7.51 13.05
CA LYS A 245 -23.45 7.79 14.46
C LYS A 245 -23.81 6.52 15.26
N SER A 246 -23.15 5.40 14.95
CA SER A 246 -23.39 4.09 15.56
C SER A 246 -22.31 3.68 16.55
N LEU A 247 -21.23 4.44 16.67
CA LEU A 247 -20.18 4.16 17.65
C LEU A 247 -20.66 4.44 19.08
N THR A 248 -20.17 3.63 20.01
CA THR A 248 -20.15 3.96 21.42
C THR A 248 -19.19 5.12 21.69
N ILE A 249 -19.33 5.74 22.88
CA ILE A 249 -18.42 6.82 23.32
C ILE A 249 -16.97 6.33 23.36
N ASP A 250 -16.75 5.10 23.82
CA ASP A 250 -15.40 4.53 23.93
C ASP A 250 -14.79 4.22 22.56
N GLU A 251 -15.56 3.70 21.62
CA GLU A 251 -15.10 3.52 20.23
C GLU A 251 -14.81 4.85 19.55
N GLY A 252 -15.62 5.89 19.79
CA GLY A 252 -15.33 7.23 19.28
C GLY A 252 -14.01 7.79 19.83
N ARG A 253 -13.77 7.60 21.14
CA ARG A 253 -12.49 7.97 21.76
C ARG A 253 -11.33 7.13 21.19
N TRP A 254 -11.57 5.85 20.93
CA TRP A 254 -10.58 4.94 20.36
C TRP A 254 -10.16 5.38 18.95
N LEU A 255 -11.13 5.72 18.09
CA LEU A 255 -10.87 6.27 16.76
C LEU A 255 -9.97 7.52 16.84
N HIS A 256 -10.28 8.46 17.73
CA HIS A 256 -9.45 9.66 17.89
C HIS A 256 -8.00 9.33 18.30
N LYS A 257 -7.79 8.36 19.20
CA LYS A 257 -6.44 7.91 19.60
C LYS A 257 -5.68 7.25 18.44
N LEU A 258 -6.35 6.37 17.69
CA LEU A 258 -5.77 5.70 16.52
C LEU A 258 -5.32 6.73 15.47
N LEU A 259 -6.16 7.71 15.16
CA LEU A 259 -5.84 8.78 14.20
C LEU A 259 -4.71 9.69 14.69
N ALA A 260 -4.55 9.86 16.00
CA ALA A 260 -3.43 10.57 16.61
C ALA A 260 -2.13 9.75 16.64
N ALA A 261 -2.17 8.48 16.23
CA ALA A 261 -1.08 7.51 16.40
C ALA A 261 -0.63 7.34 17.86
N ASP A 262 -1.53 7.63 18.80
CA ASP A 262 -1.35 7.33 20.22
C ASP A 262 -1.63 5.86 20.47
N ASP A 263 -0.96 5.26 21.46
CA ASP A 263 -1.26 3.88 21.87
C ASP A 263 -2.71 3.81 22.38
N PRO A 264 -3.61 3.13 21.65
CA PRO A 264 -4.94 2.95 22.16
C PRO A 264 -4.86 1.86 23.23
N ASP A 265 -4.69 2.29 24.48
CA ASP A 265 -4.89 1.40 25.62
C ASP A 265 -6.23 0.69 25.43
N SER A 266 -6.26 -0.62 25.65
CA SER A 266 -7.48 -1.42 25.55
C SER A 266 -8.40 -1.00 26.69
N SER A 267 -9.19 0.05 26.48
CA SER A 267 -10.35 0.28 27.32
C SER A 267 -11.29 -0.90 27.12
N GLU A 268 -11.57 -1.65 28.17
CA GLU A 268 -12.60 -2.68 28.17
C GLU A 268 -13.92 -2.03 27.74
N THR A 269 -14.27 -2.16 26.46
CA THR A 269 -15.54 -1.68 25.94
C THR A 269 -16.59 -2.69 26.35
N ASN A 270 -17.33 -2.38 27.43
CA ASN A 270 -18.43 -3.23 27.89
C ASN A 270 -19.58 -3.35 26.85
N LYS A 271 -19.57 -2.51 25.81
CA LYS A 271 -20.47 -2.56 24.65
C LYS A 271 -19.67 -2.27 23.38
N ILE A 272 -19.89 -3.07 22.35
CA ILE A 272 -19.30 -2.93 21.01
C ILE A 272 -20.42 -2.49 20.06
N SER A 273 -20.14 -1.54 19.17
CA SER A 273 -21.10 -1.06 18.17
C SER A 273 -21.58 -2.19 17.25
N PRO A 274 -22.81 -2.10 16.70
CA PRO A 274 -23.30 -3.08 15.73
C PRO A 274 -22.34 -3.29 14.54
N ILE A 275 -21.66 -2.22 14.12
CA ILE A 275 -20.68 -2.26 13.02
C ILE A 275 -19.47 -3.13 13.39
N LEU A 276 -18.86 -2.95 14.55
CA LEU A 276 -17.73 -3.81 14.95
C LEU A 276 -18.20 -5.22 15.33
N MET A 277 -19.41 -5.37 15.87
CA MET A 277 -19.94 -6.67 16.32
C MET A 277 -19.96 -7.73 15.22
N VAL A 278 -20.34 -7.36 13.98
CA VAL A 278 -20.37 -8.33 12.87
C VAL A 278 -18.98 -8.84 12.46
N PHE A 279 -17.91 -8.11 12.82
CA PHE A 279 -16.52 -8.49 12.56
C PHE A 279 -15.81 -9.14 13.75
N VAL A 280 -16.43 -9.22 14.93
CA VAL A 280 -15.82 -9.84 16.12
C VAL A 280 -15.30 -11.27 15.85
N PRO A 281 -16.05 -12.16 15.15
CA PRO A 281 -15.54 -13.49 14.81
C PRO A 281 -14.26 -13.43 13.96
N PHE A 282 -14.20 -12.53 12.99
CA PHE A 282 -13.02 -12.33 12.15
C PHE A 282 -11.83 -11.80 12.96
N PHE A 283 -12.03 -10.77 13.80
CA PHE A 283 -10.96 -10.23 14.66
C PHE A 283 -10.44 -11.25 15.67
N THR A 284 -11.32 -12.09 16.22
CA THR A 284 -10.95 -13.16 17.15
C THR A 284 -9.96 -14.15 16.51
N GLU A 285 -10.08 -14.35 15.19
CA GLU A 285 -9.18 -15.23 14.44
C GLU A 285 -7.87 -14.53 14.03
N ILE A 286 -7.95 -13.29 13.55
CA ILE A 286 -6.80 -12.56 13.00
C ILE A 286 -5.84 -12.04 14.06
N ILE A 287 -6.34 -11.54 15.21
CA ILE A 287 -5.50 -10.93 16.24
C ILE A 287 -4.41 -11.89 16.75
N PRO A 288 -4.71 -13.18 17.07
CA PRO A 288 -3.70 -14.15 17.43
C PRO A 288 -2.66 -14.38 16.32
N LEU A 289 -3.10 -14.50 15.06
CA LEU A 289 -2.21 -14.71 13.91
C LEU A 289 -1.23 -13.56 13.72
N MET A 290 -1.73 -12.32 13.80
CA MET A 290 -0.92 -11.10 13.74
C MET A 290 0.11 -11.07 14.87
N LYS A 291 -0.30 -11.35 16.11
CA LYS A 291 0.61 -11.40 17.27
C LYS A 291 1.67 -12.49 17.12
N GLU A 292 1.30 -13.66 16.61
CA GLU A 292 2.22 -14.78 16.36
C GLU A 292 3.24 -14.41 15.29
N ALA A 293 2.81 -13.86 14.14
CA ALA A 293 3.69 -13.41 13.07
C ALA A 293 4.74 -12.43 13.59
N THR A 294 4.29 -11.39 14.29
CA THR A 294 5.16 -10.37 14.90
C THR A 294 6.12 -10.95 15.94
N ALA A 295 5.71 -11.96 16.71
CA ALA A 295 6.57 -12.62 17.69
C ALA A 295 7.63 -13.52 17.04
N ILE A 296 7.30 -14.20 15.95
CA ILE A 296 8.23 -15.08 15.22
C ILE A 296 9.28 -14.24 14.48
N VAL A 297 8.88 -13.21 13.72
CA VAL A 297 9.84 -12.41 12.93
C VAL A 297 10.88 -11.70 13.80
N LYS A 298 10.53 -11.34 15.05
CA LYS A 298 11.47 -10.78 16.04
C LYS A 298 12.58 -11.74 16.47
N LYS A 299 12.38 -13.05 16.29
CA LYS A 299 13.32 -14.10 16.70
C LYS A 299 14.15 -14.64 15.53
N LEU A 300 13.91 -14.17 14.30
CA LEU A 300 14.65 -14.61 13.14
C LEU A 300 16.12 -14.17 13.23
N ASN A 301 17.01 -15.08 12.86
CA ASN A 301 18.44 -14.82 12.73
C ASN A 301 18.81 -14.51 11.26
N SER A 302 20.06 -14.06 11.05
CA SER A 302 20.55 -13.65 9.74
C SER A 302 20.79 -14.79 8.76
N ASP A 303 21.11 -15.99 9.28
CA ASP A 303 21.76 -17.04 8.48
C ASP A 303 20.88 -17.59 7.37
N ASN A 304 19.55 -17.65 7.58
CA ASN A 304 18.56 -18.12 6.59
C ASN A 304 17.36 -17.16 6.49
N LEU A 305 17.61 -15.85 6.61
CA LEU A 305 16.56 -14.85 6.76
C LEU A 305 15.57 -14.84 5.58
N ILE A 306 16.06 -14.87 4.33
CA ILE A 306 15.19 -14.82 3.14
C ILE A 306 14.29 -16.06 3.05
N GLU A 307 14.86 -17.26 3.23
CA GLU A 307 14.11 -18.52 3.18
C GLU A 307 13.06 -18.58 4.30
N SER A 308 13.45 -18.15 5.51
CA SER A 308 12.56 -18.07 6.67
C SER A 308 11.41 -17.10 6.40
N LEU A 309 11.71 -15.90 5.91
CA LEU A 309 10.69 -14.91 5.56
C LEU A 309 9.77 -15.42 4.47
N THR A 310 10.30 -16.09 3.43
CA THR A 310 9.50 -16.71 2.35
C THR A 310 8.50 -17.71 2.91
N THR A 311 8.99 -18.67 3.69
CA THR A 311 8.19 -19.78 4.23
C THR A 311 7.15 -19.28 5.22
N LEU A 312 7.54 -18.37 6.12
CA LEU A 312 6.64 -17.78 7.10
C LEU A 312 5.61 -16.87 6.43
N GLY A 313 6.03 -16.09 5.43
CA GLY A 313 5.14 -15.24 4.64
C GLY A 313 4.02 -16.08 4.04
N ASP A 314 4.37 -17.08 3.22
CA ASP A 314 3.40 -17.98 2.59
C ASP A 314 2.42 -18.58 3.62
N LYS A 315 2.93 -19.07 4.75
CA LYS A 315 2.10 -19.60 5.85
C LYS A 315 1.11 -18.56 6.37
N PHE A 316 1.56 -17.36 6.71
CA PHE A 316 0.70 -16.35 7.32
C PHE A 316 -0.32 -15.77 6.34
N TYR A 317 0.05 -15.52 5.08
CA TYR A 317 -0.94 -15.11 4.07
C TYR A 317 -2.04 -16.17 3.90
N GLU A 318 -1.68 -17.45 3.82
CA GLU A 318 -2.68 -18.52 3.69
C GLU A 318 -3.66 -18.54 4.88
N LEU A 319 -3.15 -18.36 6.10
CA LEU A 319 -3.98 -18.31 7.31
C LEU A 319 -4.91 -17.10 7.30
N TRP A 320 -4.43 -15.94 6.90
CA TRP A 320 -5.26 -14.74 6.73
C TRP A 320 -6.34 -14.94 5.66
N PHE A 321 -6.00 -15.48 4.48
CA PHE A 321 -6.97 -15.76 3.43
C PHE A 321 -8.06 -16.72 3.90
N LYS A 322 -7.70 -17.77 4.64
CA LYS A 322 -8.69 -18.69 5.23
C LYS A 322 -9.61 -17.99 6.23
N ALA A 323 -9.08 -17.07 7.05
CA ALA A 323 -9.88 -16.28 8.00
C ALA A 323 -10.89 -15.38 7.28
N PHE A 324 -10.43 -14.66 6.24
CA PHE A 324 -11.30 -13.85 5.38
C PHE A 324 -12.43 -14.68 4.76
N LEU A 325 -12.08 -15.80 4.12
CA LEU A 325 -13.03 -16.66 3.43
C LEU A 325 -14.03 -17.34 4.37
N ARG A 326 -13.63 -17.64 5.62
CA ARG A 326 -14.56 -18.11 6.66
C ARG A 326 -15.54 -17.03 7.12
N ALA A 327 -15.09 -15.78 7.21
CA ALA A 327 -15.91 -14.67 7.69
C ALA A 327 -16.91 -14.18 6.65
N LEU A 328 -16.55 -14.17 5.37
CA LEU A 328 -17.38 -13.58 4.30
C LEU A 328 -18.84 -14.07 4.28
N PRO A 329 -19.16 -15.39 4.36
CA PRO A 329 -20.54 -15.86 4.26
C PRO A 329 -21.48 -15.39 5.38
N SER A 330 -20.96 -14.99 6.54
CA SER A 330 -21.77 -14.53 7.67
C SER A 330 -22.01 -13.01 7.68
N LEU A 331 -21.35 -12.26 6.80
CA LEU A 331 -21.43 -10.80 6.79
C LEU A 331 -22.67 -10.29 6.05
N PRO A 332 -23.39 -9.30 6.63
CA PRO A 332 -24.50 -8.61 5.95
C PRO A 332 -24.07 -7.96 4.64
N LYS A 333 -25.02 -7.85 3.70
CA LYS A 333 -24.76 -7.27 2.37
C LYS A 333 -24.82 -5.76 2.37
N THR A 334 -25.60 -5.18 3.29
CA THR A 334 -25.75 -3.74 3.42
C THR A 334 -25.41 -3.25 4.83
N TRP A 335 -24.95 -2.01 4.95
CA TRP A 335 -24.77 -1.40 6.28
C TRP A 335 -26.10 -1.19 7.01
N ASP A 336 -27.21 -1.02 6.29
CA ASP A 336 -28.53 -0.83 6.89
C ASP A 336 -29.04 -2.11 7.59
N GLU A 337 -28.72 -3.29 7.08
CA GLU A 337 -29.00 -4.58 7.76
C GLU A 337 -28.32 -4.64 9.13
N VAL A 338 -27.11 -4.10 9.26
CA VAL A 338 -26.35 -4.08 10.51
C VAL A 338 -27.00 -3.17 11.56
N LEU A 339 -27.56 -2.05 11.12
CA LEU A 339 -28.12 -1.03 12.02
C LEU A 339 -29.58 -1.33 12.42
N LYS A 340 -30.32 -2.09 11.60
CA LYS A 340 -31.71 -2.49 11.90
C LYS A 340 -31.84 -3.53 13.00
N THR A 341 -30.82 -4.35 13.24
CA THR A 341 -30.81 -5.42 14.25
C THR A 341 -30.69 -4.94 15.70
N THR A 342 -30.75 -3.62 15.96
CA THR A 342 -30.51 -3.00 17.27
C THR A 342 -31.76 -2.31 17.87
N ILE A 343 -32.97 -2.65 17.40
CA ILE A 343 -34.24 -2.19 17.98
C ILE A 343 -34.86 -3.28 18.86
#